data_AF-A0A929DVX4-F1
#
_entry.id   AF-A0A929DVX4-F1
#
_cell.length_a   1.000
_cell.length_b   1.000
_cell.length_c   1.000
_cell.angle_alpha   90.00
_cell.angle_beta   90.00
_cell.angle_gamma   90.00
#
_symmetry.space_group_name_H-M   'P 1'
#
loop_
_entity.id
_entity.type
_entity.pdbx_description
1 polymer ?
#
loop_
_entity_poly.entity_id
_entity_poly.type
_entity_poly.pdbx_seq_one_letter_code
_entity_poly.pdbx_strand_id
1 'polypeptide(L)'
;MHDIGSQITVIIVAAVLLFFFLGIAIIVIIDHKARLRGGFTSNPFSIIGLRRDHPFLGFLTGSILFVVILALILELIVTLLGAIGIDQSGDKPGIMSSLETERSAENVRRFHNFPSTFLPIQGKKNICLSCHGDFPHSKEPMIRSMLNMHTQFIGCVTCHSDPDKVDENSIKLRWLNFSGIKVSGPPFGTDVNGDTGELIQTDDFFSRIVAYRINGEQEELMEITSDDPRMMEYETIRNTLSDRDREAVKKRFHKGIKDKGRFCSYCHTDEAKSYIPFRELGFSERRIQDLTNLNIIGLVEKYKDFYMPNLLKSRQSGVRPSSKKSEDSKAMKRDPRGWWKKQYDNSENK
;
A
#
# COMPACT_ATOMS: atom_id res chain seq x y z
N MET A 1 32.17 -7.58 9.08
CA MET A 1 31.14 -6.52 9.07
C MET A 1 31.54 -5.52 10.13
N HIS A 2 32.04 -4.34 9.73
CA HIS A 2 32.45 -3.33 10.69
C HIS A 2 31.22 -2.80 11.43
N ASP A 3 31.37 -2.65 12.75
CA ASP A 3 30.34 -2.21 13.68
C ASP A 3 29.90 -0.78 13.33
N ILE A 4 28.76 -0.68 12.64
CA ILE A 4 28.15 0.58 12.21
C ILE A 4 27.81 1.46 13.43
N GLY A 5 27.57 0.84 14.60
CA GLY A 5 27.27 1.56 15.84
C GLY A 5 28.46 2.39 16.33
N SER A 6 29.67 1.83 16.27
CA SER A 6 30.89 2.53 16.69
C SER A 6 31.17 3.79 15.85
N GLN A 7 30.97 3.71 14.53
CA GLN A 7 31.20 4.84 13.63
C GLN A 7 30.21 5.99 13.85
N ILE A 8 28.95 5.69 14.15
CA ILE A 8 27.93 6.71 14.42
C ILE A 8 28.28 7.48 15.70
N THR A 9 28.68 6.79 16.76
CA THR A 9 29.07 7.42 18.03
C THR A 9 30.27 8.35 17.85
N VAL A 10 31.30 7.93 17.10
CA VAL A 10 32.48 8.77 16.82
C VAL A 10 32.10 10.04 16.06
N ILE A 11 31.20 9.94 15.07
CA ILE A 11 30.74 11.09 14.29
C ILE A 11 29.93 12.07 15.16
N ILE A 12 29.07 11.57 16.04
CA ILE A 12 28.30 12.42 16.97
C ILE A 12 29.24 13.17 17.93
N VAL A 13 30.19 12.47 18.54
CA VAL A 13 31.17 13.09 19.45
C VAL A 13 32.01 14.14 18.72
N ALA A 14 32.48 13.84 17.51
CA ALA A 14 33.24 14.78 16.69
C ALA A 14 32.43 16.04 16.32
N ALA A 15 31.13 15.88 16.00
CA ALA A 15 30.25 17.00 15.70
C ALA A 15 30.03 17.90 16.94
N VAL A 16 29.82 17.31 18.12
CA VAL A 16 29.65 18.07 19.37
C VAL A 16 30.91 18.87 19.71
N LEU A 17 32.10 18.24 19.61
CA LEU A 17 33.37 18.93 19.86
C LEU A 17 33.61 20.07 18.86
N LEU A 18 33.29 19.87 17.58
CA LEU A 18 33.40 20.92 16.56
C LEU A 18 32.55 22.15 16.92
N PHE A 19 31.28 21.96 17.29
CA PHE A 19 30.39 23.07 17.66
C PHE A 19 30.84 23.77 18.94
N PHE A 20 31.37 23.03 19.91
CA PHE A 20 31.94 23.60 21.13
C PHE A 20 33.13 24.53 20.84
N PHE A 21 34.11 24.05 20.05
CA PHE A 21 35.26 24.87 19.68
C PHE A 21 34.90 26.05 18.78
N LEU A 22 33.91 25.89 17.89
CA LEU A 22 33.39 27.00 17.08
C LEU A 22 32.77 28.08 17.97
N GLY A 23 32.03 27.70 19.02
CA GLY A 23 31.50 28.63 20.01
C GLY A 23 32.58 29.42 20.73
N ILE A 24 33.65 28.74 21.19
CA ILE A 24 34.81 29.38 21.81
C ILE A 24 35.48 30.36 20.84
N ALA A 25 35.70 29.95 19.58
CA ALA A 25 36.32 30.80 18.58
C ALA A 25 35.51 32.07 18.30
N ILE A 26 34.18 31.97 18.22
CA ILE A 26 33.29 33.13 18.06
C ILE A 26 33.40 34.08 19.26
N ILE A 27 33.42 33.55 20.49
CA ILE A 27 33.57 34.38 21.70
C ILE A 27 34.91 35.11 21.71
N VAL A 28 36.01 34.42 21.37
CA VAL A 28 37.35 35.02 21.29
C VAL A 28 37.41 36.12 20.22
N ILE A 29 36.80 35.89 19.05
CA ILE A 29 36.72 36.89 17.98
C ILE A 29 35.92 38.12 18.44
N ILE A 30 34.83 37.91 19.18
CA ILE A 30 34.02 39.00 19.74
C ILE A 30 34.82 39.79 20.79
N ASP A 31 35.51 39.12 21.73
CA ASP A 31 36.33 39.78 22.76
C ASP A 31 37.50 40.56 22.14
N HIS A 32 38.20 39.97 21.18
CA HIS A 32 39.31 40.63 20.48
C HIS A 32 38.84 41.87 19.73
N LYS A 33 37.67 41.80 19.05
CA LYS A 33 37.10 42.96 18.34
C LYS A 33 36.65 44.07 19.27
N ALA A 34 36.21 43.76 20.49
CA ALA A 34 35.82 44.77 21.47
C ALA A 34 37.00 45.67 21.92
N ARG A 35 38.25 45.23 21.71
CA ARG A 35 39.46 45.97 22.12
C ARG A 35 40.03 46.92 21.05
N LEU A 36 39.55 46.87 19.81
CA LEU A 36 40.05 47.73 18.73
C LEU A 36 39.41 49.13 18.80
N ARG A 37 40.24 50.17 18.94
CA ARG A 37 39.81 51.58 18.92
C ARG A 37 39.57 52.05 17.48
N GLY A 38 38.31 52.11 17.05
CA GLY A 38 37.91 52.62 15.73
C GLY A 38 36.63 53.44 15.78
N GLY A 39 36.60 54.54 15.03
CA GLY A 39 35.44 55.44 14.90
C GLY A 39 34.26 54.84 14.13
N PHE A 40 33.08 55.41 14.31
CA PHE A 40 31.81 54.94 13.76
C PHE A 40 31.79 54.92 12.22
N THR A 41 31.33 53.80 11.63
CA THR A 41 30.92 53.75 10.21
C THR A 41 29.55 53.06 10.11
N SER A 42 28.65 53.59 9.30
CA SER A 42 27.24 53.15 9.20
C SER A 42 27.01 52.03 8.18
N ASN A 43 28.06 51.36 7.71
CA ASN A 43 27.92 50.33 6.69
C ASN A 43 27.61 48.96 7.35
N PRO A 44 26.45 48.32 7.05
CA PRO A 44 26.02 47.07 7.69
C PRO A 44 26.91 45.86 7.36
N PHE A 45 27.81 45.98 6.38
CA PHE A 45 28.81 44.97 6.03
C PHE A 45 30.24 45.41 6.38
N SER A 46 30.42 46.56 7.04
CA SER A 46 31.74 46.96 7.53
C SER A 46 32.17 46.05 8.66
N ILE A 47 33.34 45.44 8.48
CA ILE A 47 34.00 44.61 9.49
C ILE A 47 34.57 45.49 10.64
N ILE A 48 34.60 46.82 10.44
CA ILE A 48 35.18 47.81 11.35
C ILE A 48 34.11 48.88 11.66
N GLY A 49 33.57 48.86 12.88
CA GLY A 49 32.87 50.02 13.43
C GLY A 49 31.36 49.90 13.69
N LEU A 50 30.87 48.77 14.19
CA LEU A 50 29.66 48.78 15.03
C LEU A 50 30.09 48.50 16.48
N ARG A 51 30.07 49.54 17.34
CA ARG A 51 30.18 49.33 18.78
C ARG A 51 28.90 48.64 19.22
N ARG A 52 28.99 47.32 19.36
CA ARG A 52 27.86 46.39 19.52
C ARG A 52 27.48 46.30 20.99
N ASP A 53 27.28 47.44 21.65
CA ASP A 53 26.90 47.54 23.06
C ASP A 53 25.42 47.19 23.27
N HIS A 54 24.80 46.41 22.38
CA HIS A 54 23.45 45.92 22.60
C HIS A 54 23.54 44.56 23.32
N PRO A 55 23.46 44.52 24.67
CA PRO A 55 23.57 43.28 25.44
C PRO A 55 22.56 42.22 24.98
N PHE A 56 21.44 42.67 24.39
CA PHE A 56 20.40 41.82 23.86
C PHE A 56 20.85 40.87 22.74
N LEU A 57 21.65 41.33 21.77
CA LEU A 57 22.06 40.48 20.64
C LEU A 57 23.03 39.39 21.10
N GLY A 58 23.99 39.74 21.97
CA GLY A 58 24.90 38.77 22.59
C GLY A 58 24.15 37.77 23.44
N PHE A 59 23.20 38.24 24.28
CA PHE A 59 22.35 37.39 25.10
C PHE A 59 21.51 36.43 24.26
N LEU A 60 20.85 36.92 23.21
CA LEU A 60 20.03 36.11 22.30
C LEU A 60 20.85 35.01 21.62
N THR A 61 22.03 35.36 21.09
CA THR A 61 22.93 34.36 20.48
C THR A 61 23.44 33.35 21.48
N GLY A 62 23.76 33.78 22.71
CA GLY A 62 24.18 32.90 23.79
C GLY A 62 23.05 31.95 24.23
N SER A 63 21.82 32.44 24.35
CA SER A 63 20.65 31.63 24.70
C SER A 63 20.36 30.57 23.63
N ILE A 64 20.43 30.91 22.34
CA ILE A 64 20.23 29.95 21.25
C ILE A 64 21.32 28.86 21.29
N LEU A 65 22.59 29.26 21.44
CA LEU A 65 23.70 28.31 21.52
C LEU A 65 23.55 27.38 22.73
N PHE A 66 23.13 27.92 23.89
CA PHE A 66 22.91 27.15 25.10
C PHE A 66 21.79 26.11 24.94
N VAL A 67 20.66 26.47 24.30
CA VAL A 67 19.57 25.52 24.01
C VAL A 67 20.04 24.40 23.09
N VAL A 68 20.86 24.70 22.07
CA VAL A 68 21.43 23.69 21.18
C VAL A 68 22.37 22.75 21.94
N ILE A 69 23.25 23.29 22.79
CA ILE A 69 24.16 22.48 23.62
C ILE A 69 23.36 21.56 24.56
N LEU A 70 22.31 22.08 25.19
CA LEU A 70 21.50 21.32 26.15
C LEU A 70 20.72 20.20 25.46
N ALA A 71 20.21 20.42 24.24
CA ALA A 71 19.59 19.39 23.42
C ALA A 71 20.59 18.28 23.03
N LEU A 72 21.80 18.64 22.64
CA LEU A 72 22.86 17.67 22.28
C LEU A 72 23.33 16.85 23.49
N ILE A 73 23.44 17.48 24.66
CA ILE A 73 23.76 16.77 25.92
C ILE A 73 22.64 15.79 26.27
N LEU A 74 21.37 16.17 26.10
CA LEU A 74 20.24 15.28 26.36
C LEU A 74 20.29 14.03 25.46
N GLU A 75 20.53 14.21 24.16
CA GLU A 75 20.69 13.09 23.22
C GLU A 75 21.89 12.20 23.59
N LEU A 76 23.01 12.80 24.01
CA LEU A 76 24.18 12.07 24.47
C LEU A 76 23.89 11.25 25.74
N ILE A 77 23.14 11.82 26.70
CA ILE A 77 22.72 11.12 27.92
C ILE A 77 21.79 9.95 27.57
N VAL A 78 20.81 10.15 26.69
CA VAL A 78 19.88 9.08 26.27
C VAL A 78 20.64 7.93 25.61
N THR A 79 21.58 8.23 24.72
CA THR A 79 22.41 7.20 24.05
C THR A 79 23.34 6.47 25.01
N LEU A 80 23.96 7.18 25.98
CA LEU A 80 24.78 6.55 27.03
C LEU A 80 23.95 5.67 27.98
N LEU A 81 22.77 6.13 28.40
CA LEU A 81 21.85 5.33 29.23
C LEU A 81 21.37 4.07 28.49
N GLY A 82 21.12 4.17 27.18
CA GLY A 82 20.84 3.03 26.31
C GLY A 82 22.01 2.04 26.23
N ALA A 83 23.25 2.54 26.10
CA ALA A 83 24.45 1.69 26.04
C ALA A 83 24.78 1.00 27.39
N ILE A 84 24.44 1.62 28.52
CA ILE A 84 24.61 1.05 29.87
C ILE A 84 23.46 0.08 30.22
N GLY A 85 22.48 -0.12 29.32
CA GLY A 85 21.40 -1.08 29.48
C GLY A 85 20.31 -0.65 30.48
N ILE A 86 20.21 0.66 30.75
CA ILE A 86 19.19 1.22 31.66
C ILE A 86 17.87 1.49 30.92
N ASP A 87 17.87 1.50 29.59
CA ASP A 87 16.65 1.56 28.80
C ASP A 87 16.07 0.15 28.56
N GLN A 88 15.24 -0.30 29.50
CA GLN A 88 14.29 -1.39 29.27
C GLN A 88 12.96 -0.85 28.72
N SER A 89 12.98 0.00 27.70
CA SER A 89 11.82 0.14 26.79
C SER A 89 11.68 -1.09 25.89
N GLY A 90 11.63 -2.27 26.52
CA GLY A 90 10.67 -3.32 26.23
C GLY A 90 10.43 -3.70 24.77
N ASP A 91 11.47 -3.92 23.97
CA ASP A 91 11.38 -4.94 22.91
C ASP A 91 11.35 -6.30 23.62
N LYS A 92 10.20 -6.64 24.20
CA LYS A 92 9.98 -7.97 24.77
C LYS A 92 10.07 -8.94 23.58
N PRO A 93 10.99 -9.92 23.58
CA PRO A 93 11.01 -10.99 22.60
C PRO A 93 9.82 -11.89 22.93
N GLY A 94 8.67 -11.57 22.36
CA GLY A 94 7.43 -12.30 22.52
C GLY A 94 6.78 -12.44 21.16
N ILE A 95 6.16 -13.59 20.92
CA ILE A 95 5.40 -13.86 19.69
C ILE A 95 4.44 -12.71 19.34
N MET A 96 3.96 -11.96 20.33
CA MET A 96 3.10 -10.80 20.11
C MET A 96 3.79 -9.62 19.43
N SER A 97 5.04 -9.28 19.76
CA SER A 97 5.76 -8.17 19.09
C SER A 97 6.18 -8.56 17.67
N SER A 98 6.54 -9.83 17.46
CA SER A 98 6.75 -10.36 16.11
C SER A 98 5.44 -10.38 15.31
N LEU A 99 4.31 -10.74 15.91
CA LEU A 99 2.99 -10.69 15.26
C LEU A 99 2.55 -9.26 14.93
N GLU A 100 2.82 -8.27 15.79
CA GLU A 100 2.54 -6.86 15.50
C GLU A 100 3.41 -6.34 14.34
N THR A 101 4.68 -6.72 14.33
CA THR A 101 5.60 -6.40 13.23
C THR A 101 5.19 -7.09 11.94
N GLU A 102 4.78 -8.36 12.00
CA GLU A 102 4.26 -9.11 10.85
C GLU A 102 2.94 -8.56 10.35
N ARG A 103 1.99 -8.21 11.24
CA ARG A 103 0.73 -7.55 10.88
C ARG A 103 0.96 -6.18 10.27
N SER A 104 1.92 -5.42 10.79
CA SER A 104 2.31 -4.12 10.23
C SER A 104 2.96 -4.28 8.86
N ALA A 105 3.85 -5.27 8.70
CA ALA A 105 4.44 -5.61 7.42
C ALA A 105 3.39 -6.14 6.42
N GLU A 106 2.41 -6.91 6.87
CA GLU A 106 1.29 -7.37 6.06
C GLU A 106 0.38 -6.20 5.64
N ASN A 107 0.09 -5.27 6.55
CA ASN A 107 -0.62 -4.03 6.24
C ASN A 107 0.12 -3.16 5.22
N VAL A 108 1.45 -3.07 5.30
CA VAL A 108 2.27 -2.38 4.29
C VAL A 108 2.32 -3.16 2.96
N ARG A 109 2.27 -4.50 3.00
CA ARG A 109 2.21 -5.37 1.81
C ARG A 109 0.85 -5.38 1.12
N ARG A 110 -0.22 -5.03 1.84
CA ARG A 110 -1.53 -4.72 1.29
C ARG A 110 -1.40 -3.39 0.54
N PHE A 111 -1.14 -3.47 -0.76
CA PHE A 111 -0.97 -2.32 -1.66
C PHE A 111 -2.22 -1.43 -1.82
N HIS A 112 -3.26 -1.64 -1.00
CA HIS A 112 -4.49 -0.88 -1.01
C HIS A 112 -4.69 -0.21 0.33
N ASN A 113 -4.84 1.12 0.33
CA ASN A 113 -5.53 1.81 1.40
C ASN A 113 -6.98 1.33 1.38
N PHE A 114 -7.30 0.34 2.21
CA PHE A 114 -8.67 -0.10 2.34
C PHE A 114 -9.50 1.06 2.89
N PRO A 115 -10.63 1.41 2.25
CA PRO A 115 -11.60 2.28 2.91
C PRO A 115 -11.98 1.63 4.25
N SER A 116 -12.37 2.46 5.23
CA SER A 116 -12.83 1.97 6.54
C SER A 116 -13.94 0.91 6.43
N THR A 117 -14.66 0.90 5.31
CA THR A 117 -15.62 -0.13 4.93
C THR A 117 -15.35 -0.60 3.50
N PHE A 118 -15.08 -1.89 3.30
CA PHE A 118 -14.94 -2.50 1.98
C PHE A 118 -16.24 -3.25 1.65
N LEU A 119 -17.12 -2.59 0.89
CA LEU A 119 -18.45 -3.11 0.55
C LEU A 119 -18.41 -4.49 -0.14
N PRO A 120 -17.51 -4.78 -1.10
CA PRO A 120 -17.54 -6.05 -1.85
C PRO A 120 -17.31 -7.31 -1.03
N ILE A 121 -16.84 -7.22 0.22
CA ILE A 121 -16.60 -8.37 1.12
C ILE A 121 -17.63 -8.48 2.25
N GLN A 122 -18.64 -7.61 2.27
CA GLN A 122 -19.69 -7.66 3.28
C GLN A 122 -20.74 -8.72 2.94
N GLY A 123 -21.48 -9.15 3.98
CA GLY A 123 -22.50 -10.17 3.87
C GLY A 123 -21.93 -11.59 3.87
N LYS A 124 -22.73 -12.53 3.38
CA LYS A 124 -22.36 -13.93 3.22
C LYS A 124 -21.26 -14.10 2.15
N LYS A 125 -20.50 -15.19 2.25
CA LYS A 125 -19.36 -15.49 1.38
C LYS A 125 -19.44 -16.91 0.83
N ASN A 126 -18.68 -17.21 -0.23
CA ASN A 126 -18.51 -18.58 -0.71
C ASN A 126 -17.54 -19.36 0.19
N ILE A 127 -17.50 -20.70 0.03
CA ILE A 127 -16.61 -21.60 0.78
C ILE A 127 -15.13 -21.24 0.63
N CYS A 128 -14.75 -20.71 -0.53
CA CYS A 128 -13.36 -20.41 -0.83
C CYS A 128 -12.83 -19.42 0.21
N LEU A 129 -13.65 -18.44 0.58
CA LEU A 129 -13.30 -17.40 1.55
C LEU A 129 -13.40 -17.85 3.02
N SER A 130 -13.94 -19.04 3.31
CA SER A 130 -13.88 -19.63 4.65
C SER A 130 -12.50 -20.21 4.97
N CYS A 131 -11.80 -20.69 3.94
CA CYS A 131 -10.47 -21.30 4.06
C CYS A 131 -9.34 -20.42 3.49
N HIS A 132 -9.65 -19.55 2.53
CA HIS A 132 -8.72 -18.60 1.92
C HIS A 132 -9.09 -17.16 2.32
N GLY A 133 -8.12 -16.26 2.28
CA GLY A 133 -8.39 -14.83 2.51
C GLY A 133 -9.18 -14.18 1.36
N ASP A 134 -9.73 -12.99 1.62
CA ASP A 134 -10.50 -12.18 0.65
C ASP A 134 -9.69 -11.70 -0.56
N PHE A 135 -8.36 -11.83 -0.50
CA PHE A 135 -7.44 -11.33 -1.50
C PHE A 135 -6.50 -12.43 -1.97
N PRO A 136 -6.29 -12.54 -3.29
CA PRO A 136 -5.37 -13.52 -3.86
C PRO A 136 -3.93 -13.28 -3.44
N HIS A 137 -3.18 -14.36 -3.26
CA HIS A 137 -1.80 -14.32 -2.81
C HIS A 137 -0.84 -14.55 -3.98
N SER A 138 -0.45 -13.48 -4.68
CA SER A 138 0.75 -13.50 -5.52
C SER A 138 1.96 -13.02 -4.73
N LYS A 139 3.13 -13.62 -4.97
CA LYS A 139 4.40 -13.16 -4.39
C LYS A 139 4.74 -11.75 -4.88
N GLU A 140 4.42 -11.46 -6.14
CA GLU A 140 4.70 -10.15 -6.73
C GLU A 140 3.64 -9.11 -6.36
N PRO A 141 4.02 -7.99 -5.71
CA PRO A 141 3.05 -6.99 -5.23
C PRO A 141 2.19 -6.38 -6.34
N MET A 142 2.74 -6.15 -7.53
CA MET A 142 2.01 -5.60 -8.67
C MET A 142 0.91 -6.55 -9.14
N ILE A 143 1.26 -7.82 -9.39
CA ILE A 143 0.31 -8.85 -9.81
C ILE A 143 -0.75 -9.07 -8.73
N ARG A 144 -0.33 -9.13 -7.46
CA ARG A 144 -1.26 -9.20 -6.32
C ARG A 144 -2.27 -8.05 -6.35
N SER A 145 -1.81 -6.84 -6.64
CA SER A 145 -2.70 -5.68 -6.66
C SER A 145 -3.76 -5.77 -7.76
N MET A 146 -3.37 -6.21 -8.96
CA MET A 146 -4.30 -6.44 -10.06
C MET A 146 -5.29 -7.56 -9.74
N LEU A 147 -4.83 -8.68 -9.17
CA LEU A 147 -5.70 -9.80 -8.82
C LEU A 147 -6.67 -9.44 -7.68
N ASN A 148 -6.27 -8.59 -6.73
CA ASN A 148 -7.16 -8.09 -5.68
C ASN A 148 -8.31 -7.25 -6.23
N MET A 149 -8.12 -6.57 -7.36
CA MET A 149 -9.22 -5.84 -8.01
C MET A 149 -10.26 -6.82 -8.57
N HIS A 150 -9.84 -7.96 -9.11
CA HIS A 150 -10.74 -8.96 -9.68
C HIS A 150 -11.72 -9.55 -8.68
N THR A 151 -11.35 -9.66 -7.40
CA THR A 151 -12.26 -10.21 -6.37
C THR A 151 -13.49 -9.35 -6.13
N GLN A 152 -13.53 -8.13 -6.66
CA GLN A 152 -14.71 -7.27 -6.66
C GLN A 152 -15.72 -7.64 -7.76
N PHE A 153 -15.27 -8.27 -8.85
CA PHE A 153 -16.10 -8.50 -10.04
C PHE A 153 -16.37 -9.96 -10.33
N ILE A 154 -15.46 -10.87 -9.96
CA ILE A 154 -15.56 -12.29 -10.33
C ILE A 154 -15.49 -13.21 -9.10
N GLY A 155 -16.17 -14.35 -9.21
CA GLY A 155 -16.04 -15.46 -8.28
C GLY A 155 -14.70 -16.18 -8.43
N CYS A 156 -14.34 -16.98 -7.43
CA CYS A 156 -13.08 -17.71 -7.42
C CYS A 156 -13.06 -18.75 -8.55
N VAL A 157 -14.17 -19.45 -8.77
CA VAL A 157 -14.26 -20.55 -9.74
C VAL A 157 -14.34 -20.03 -11.17
N THR A 158 -14.76 -18.78 -11.39
CA THR A 158 -14.66 -18.13 -12.71
C THR A 158 -13.23 -18.13 -13.22
N CYS A 159 -12.24 -17.90 -12.35
CA CYS A 159 -10.83 -17.92 -12.72
C CYS A 159 -10.19 -19.30 -12.54
N HIS A 160 -10.60 -20.06 -11.53
CA HIS A 160 -9.94 -21.31 -11.12
C HIS A 160 -10.64 -22.59 -11.61
N SER A 161 -11.68 -22.52 -12.44
CA SER A 161 -12.27 -23.71 -13.06
C SER A 161 -11.20 -24.49 -13.82
N ASP A 162 -11.12 -25.80 -13.59
CA ASP A 162 -10.16 -26.69 -14.25
C ASP A 162 -10.71 -27.16 -15.62
N PRO A 163 -10.18 -26.64 -16.74
CA PRO A 163 -10.68 -27.01 -18.07
C PRO A 163 -10.42 -28.48 -18.42
N ASP A 164 -9.46 -29.11 -17.74
CA ASP A 164 -9.13 -30.53 -17.93
C ASP A 164 -10.20 -31.44 -17.26
N LYS A 165 -11.05 -30.88 -16.40
CA LYS A 165 -12.10 -31.60 -15.65
C LYS A 165 -13.51 -31.12 -15.93
N VAL A 166 -13.66 -29.92 -16.49
CA VAL A 166 -14.95 -29.30 -16.79
C VAL A 166 -14.88 -28.76 -18.21
N ASP A 167 -15.76 -29.25 -19.08
CA ASP A 167 -15.87 -28.75 -20.45
C ASP A 167 -16.31 -27.29 -20.42
N GLU A 168 -15.51 -26.41 -21.02
CA GLU A 168 -15.76 -24.97 -21.04
C GLU A 168 -17.04 -24.62 -21.78
N ASN A 169 -17.44 -25.42 -22.78
CA ASN A 169 -18.69 -25.22 -23.50
C ASN A 169 -19.93 -25.50 -22.62
N SER A 170 -19.73 -26.23 -21.52
CA SER A 170 -20.75 -26.45 -20.50
C SER A 170 -20.76 -25.37 -19.43
N ILE A 171 -19.86 -24.38 -19.48
CA ILE A 171 -19.79 -23.31 -18.49
C ILE A 171 -20.51 -22.07 -18.99
N LYS A 172 -21.35 -21.50 -18.13
CA LYS A 172 -22.02 -20.23 -18.36
C LYS A 172 -21.71 -19.26 -17.24
N LEU A 173 -21.42 -18.01 -17.59
CA LEU A 173 -21.13 -16.97 -16.62
C LEU A 173 -22.37 -16.12 -16.36
N ARG A 174 -22.65 -15.87 -15.08
CA ARG A 174 -23.81 -15.09 -14.62
C ARG A 174 -23.44 -14.21 -13.44
N TRP A 175 -24.18 -13.12 -13.27
CA TRP A 175 -24.12 -12.34 -12.03
C TRP A 175 -24.84 -13.07 -10.90
N LEU A 176 -24.19 -13.19 -9.75
CA LEU A 176 -24.78 -13.71 -8.53
C LEU A 176 -24.40 -12.82 -7.35
N ASN A 177 -25.40 -12.37 -6.60
CA ASN A 177 -25.22 -11.73 -5.31
C ASN A 177 -25.40 -12.77 -4.20
N PHE A 178 -24.29 -13.32 -3.71
CA PHE A 178 -24.32 -14.26 -2.58
C PHE A 178 -24.29 -13.56 -1.21
N SER A 179 -24.16 -12.23 -1.13
CA SER A 179 -24.01 -11.49 0.14
C SER A 179 -25.26 -11.52 1.02
N GLY A 180 -26.44 -11.72 0.41
CA GLY A 180 -27.74 -11.57 1.07
C GLY A 180 -28.18 -10.12 1.27
N ILE A 181 -27.39 -9.14 0.82
CA ILE A 181 -27.73 -7.72 0.85
C ILE A 181 -28.57 -7.40 -0.38
N LYS A 182 -29.76 -6.83 -0.18
CA LYS A 182 -30.66 -6.44 -1.27
C LYS A 182 -30.09 -5.24 -2.02
N VAL A 183 -30.09 -5.33 -3.34
CA VAL A 183 -29.60 -4.33 -4.28
C VAL A 183 -30.65 -4.11 -5.38
N SER A 184 -30.56 -2.99 -6.09
CA SER A 184 -31.55 -2.60 -7.11
C SER A 184 -30.94 -2.12 -8.43
N GLY A 185 -29.73 -1.58 -8.39
CA GLY A 185 -28.99 -1.11 -9.55
C GLY A 185 -28.28 -2.22 -10.32
N PRO A 186 -27.65 -1.88 -11.45
CA PRO A 186 -26.84 -2.82 -12.20
C PRO A 186 -25.57 -3.19 -11.44
N PRO A 187 -24.98 -4.37 -11.67
CA PRO A 187 -23.71 -4.74 -11.05
C PRO A 187 -22.61 -3.71 -11.31
N PHE A 188 -21.80 -3.44 -10.28
CA PHE A 188 -20.73 -2.47 -10.34
C PHE A 188 -19.71 -2.77 -11.45
N GLY A 189 -19.30 -1.74 -12.17
CA GLY A 189 -18.25 -1.80 -13.20
C GLY A 189 -18.70 -2.23 -14.59
N THR A 190 -20.01 -2.39 -14.81
CA THR A 190 -20.63 -2.72 -16.11
C THR A 190 -20.59 -1.55 -17.10
N ASP A 191 -20.60 -0.31 -16.62
CA ASP A 191 -20.60 0.88 -17.47
C ASP A 191 -19.78 2.04 -16.89
N VAL A 192 -19.53 3.05 -17.73
CA VAL A 192 -18.86 4.31 -17.41
C VAL A 192 -19.73 5.50 -17.80
N ASN A 193 -19.61 6.58 -17.05
CA ASN A 193 -20.21 7.86 -17.39
C ASN A 193 -19.52 8.41 -18.65
N GLY A 194 -20.33 8.81 -19.65
CA GLY A 194 -19.84 9.31 -20.93
C GLY A 194 -18.95 10.55 -20.83
N ASP A 195 -19.30 11.47 -19.91
CA ASP A 195 -18.68 12.77 -19.73
C ASP A 195 -17.42 12.71 -18.86
N THR A 196 -17.46 11.93 -17.76
CA THR A 196 -16.34 11.86 -16.80
C THR A 196 -15.40 10.68 -17.02
N GLY A 197 -15.85 9.63 -17.72
CA GLY A 197 -15.13 8.37 -17.85
C GLY A 197 -15.07 7.55 -16.55
N GLU A 198 -15.70 8.00 -15.47
CA GLU A 198 -15.77 7.26 -14.21
C GLU A 198 -16.77 6.11 -14.30
N LEU A 199 -16.59 5.05 -13.50
CA LEU A 199 -17.58 3.97 -13.39
C LEU A 199 -18.93 4.55 -12.93
N ILE A 200 -20.02 4.03 -13.48
CA ILE A 200 -21.36 4.43 -13.03
C ILE A 200 -21.55 4.10 -11.54
N GLN A 201 -22.21 4.99 -10.82
CA GLN A 201 -22.59 4.74 -9.43
C GLN A 201 -23.73 3.73 -9.39
N THR A 202 -23.65 2.78 -8.48
CA THR A 202 -24.67 1.74 -8.25
C THR A 202 -24.67 1.34 -6.77
N ASP A 203 -25.74 0.73 -6.30
CA ASP A 203 -25.79 0.07 -4.97
C ASP A 203 -25.30 -1.39 -5.03
N ASP A 204 -25.19 -1.98 -6.22
CA ASP A 204 -24.79 -3.37 -6.40
C ASP A 204 -23.27 -3.56 -6.51
N PHE A 205 -22.59 -3.46 -5.37
CA PHE A 205 -21.18 -3.82 -5.21
C PHE A 205 -20.96 -5.29 -4.80
N PHE A 206 -22.05 -6.07 -4.70
CA PHE A 206 -22.04 -7.38 -4.08
C PHE A 206 -22.21 -8.51 -5.10
N SER A 207 -22.85 -8.24 -6.23
CA SER A 207 -22.93 -9.16 -7.36
C SER A 207 -21.55 -9.42 -7.96
N ARG A 208 -21.27 -10.70 -8.23
CA ARG A 208 -20.05 -11.14 -8.93
C ARG A 208 -20.37 -12.06 -10.08
N ILE A 209 -19.52 -12.07 -11.09
CA ILE A 209 -19.59 -12.99 -12.22
C ILE A 209 -19.10 -14.36 -11.74
N VAL A 210 -20.00 -15.32 -11.64
CA VAL A 210 -19.74 -16.70 -11.19
C VAL A 210 -20.00 -17.70 -12.32
N ALA A 211 -19.39 -18.88 -12.20
CA ALA A 211 -19.54 -19.97 -13.15
C ALA A 211 -20.67 -20.93 -12.77
N TYR A 212 -21.56 -21.18 -13.73
CA TYR A 212 -22.56 -22.23 -13.71
C TYR A 212 -22.19 -23.33 -14.70
N ARG A 213 -22.41 -24.59 -14.33
CA ARG A 213 -22.35 -25.72 -15.24
C ARG A 213 -23.73 -26.00 -15.80
N ILE A 214 -23.83 -26.13 -17.11
CA ILE A 214 -25.03 -26.53 -17.82
C ILE A 214 -25.07 -28.06 -17.87
N ASN A 215 -26.08 -28.65 -17.22
CA ASN A 215 -26.39 -30.07 -17.29
C ASN A 215 -27.77 -30.23 -17.95
N GLY A 216 -27.81 -30.22 -19.29
CA GLY A 216 -29.07 -30.19 -20.05
C GLY A 216 -29.78 -28.85 -19.89
N GLU A 217 -30.99 -28.85 -19.34
CA GLU A 217 -31.77 -27.62 -19.08
C GLU A 217 -31.47 -26.97 -17.72
N GLN A 218 -30.71 -27.65 -16.84
CA GLN A 218 -30.41 -27.16 -15.50
C GLN A 218 -29.05 -26.46 -15.47
N GLU A 219 -29.00 -25.29 -14.82
CA GLU A 219 -27.76 -24.57 -14.50
C GLU A 219 -27.40 -24.85 -13.03
N GLU A 220 -26.23 -25.47 -12.78
CA GLU A 220 -25.71 -25.78 -11.45
C GLU A 220 -24.57 -24.81 -11.11
N LEU A 221 -24.69 -24.07 -10.00
CA LEU A 221 -23.61 -23.18 -9.54
C LEU A 221 -22.36 -24.01 -9.20
N MET A 222 -21.22 -23.64 -9.76
CA MET A 222 -19.95 -24.36 -9.52
C MET A 222 -19.26 -23.95 -8.21
N GLU A 223 -19.68 -22.83 -7.60
CA GLU A 223 -19.21 -22.39 -6.29
C GLU A 223 -20.10 -22.95 -5.17
N ILE A 224 -19.48 -23.40 -4.08
CA ILE A 224 -20.21 -23.78 -2.87
C ILE A 224 -20.43 -22.51 -2.03
N THR A 225 -21.68 -22.17 -1.75
CA THR A 225 -22.05 -21.00 -0.95
C THR A 225 -22.11 -21.34 0.55
N SER A 226 -22.12 -20.32 1.42
CA SER A 226 -22.15 -20.50 2.88
C SER A 226 -23.38 -21.25 3.40
N ASP A 227 -24.48 -21.24 2.65
CA ASP A 227 -25.76 -21.88 2.96
C ASP A 227 -25.87 -23.31 2.41
N ASP A 228 -24.85 -23.80 1.72
CA ASP A 228 -24.79 -25.20 1.29
C ASP A 228 -24.74 -26.13 2.54
N PRO A 229 -25.60 -27.17 2.61
CA PRO A 229 -25.60 -28.08 3.75
C PRO A 229 -24.25 -28.73 4.06
N ARG A 230 -23.44 -29.00 3.02
CA ARG A 230 -22.09 -29.58 3.16
C ARG A 230 -21.13 -28.59 3.81
N MET A 231 -21.31 -27.30 3.53
CA MET A 231 -20.53 -26.23 4.14
C MET A 231 -20.90 -26.07 5.62
N MET A 232 -22.20 -26.06 5.92
CA MET A 232 -22.70 -25.96 7.29
C MET A 232 -22.19 -27.13 8.14
N GLU A 233 -22.25 -28.36 7.61
CA GLU A 233 -21.69 -29.54 8.27
C GLU A 233 -20.18 -29.38 8.49
N TYR A 234 -19.41 -29.00 7.46
CA TYR A 234 -17.97 -28.82 7.58
C TYR A 234 -17.59 -27.80 8.67
N GLU A 235 -18.26 -26.65 8.75
CA GLU A 235 -18.00 -25.66 9.80
C GLU A 235 -18.18 -26.22 11.21
N THR A 236 -19.16 -27.10 11.42
CA THR A 236 -19.40 -27.71 12.73
C THR A 236 -18.32 -28.73 13.13
N ILE A 237 -17.76 -29.47 12.17
CA ILE A 237 -16.83 -30.58 12.44
C ILE A 237 -15.36 -30.26 12.16
N ARG A 238 -15.03 -29.15 11.48
CA ARG A 238 -13.66 -28.88 10.99
C ARG A 238 -12.55 -28.96 12.05
N ASN A 239 -12.89 -28.66 13.31
CA ASN A 239 -11.96 -28.70 14.44
C ASN A 239 -11.82 -30.08 15.09
N THR A 240 -12.73 -31.02 14.79
CA THR A 240 -12.69 -32.40 15.29
C THR A 240 -12.13 -33.38 14.27
N LEU A 241 -11.99 -32.97 13.00
CA LEU A 241 -11.43 -33.78 11.94
C LEU A 241 -9.94 -34.09 12.16
N SER A 242 -9.55 -35.34 11.89
CA SER A 242 -8.14 -35.71 11.78
C SER A 242 -7.48 -35.04 10.58
N ASP A 243 -6.15 -34.92 10.56
CA ASP A 243 -5.43 -34.35 9.40
C ASP A 243 -5.72 -35.10 8.10
N ARG A 244 -5.89 -36.43 8.18
CA ARG A 244 -6.27 -37.26 7.03
C ARG A 244 -7.66 -36.89 6.49
N ASP A 245 -8.62 -36.68 7.38
CA ASP A 245 -9.99 -36.30 6.98
C ASP A 245 -10.03 -34.87 6.44
N ARG A 246 -9.25 -33.95 7.03
CA ARG A 246 -9.12 -32.57 6.53
C ARG A 246 -8.58 -32.55 5.10
N GLU A 247 -7.55 -33.34 4.80
CA GLU A 247 -7.03 -33.44 3.42
C GLU A 247 -8.02 -34.11 2.46
N ALA A 248 -8.79 -35.11 2.93
CA ALA A 248 -9.85 -35.71 2.12
C ALA A 248 -10.97 -34.72 1.77
N VAL A 249 -11.42 -33.92 2.75
CA VAL A 249 -12.43 -32.87 2.55
C VAL A 249 -11.89 -31.79 1.61
N LYS A 250 -10.65 -31.33 1.83
CA LYS A 250 -9.97 -30.37 0.95
C LYS A 250 -9.94 -30.87 -0.49
N LYS A 251 -9.58 -32.14 -0.73
CA LYS A 251 -9.58 -32.73 -2.08
C LYS A 251 -10.97 -32.74 -2.72
N ARG A 252 -12.04 -32.90 -1.93
CA ARG A 252 -13.42 -32.82 -2.43
C ARG A 252 -13.80 -31.40 -2.83
N PHE A 253 -13.49 -30.40 -2.01
CA PHE A 253 -13.79 -28.99 -2.33
C PHE A 253 -12.99 -28.46 -3.52
N HIS A 254 -11.77 -28.96 -3.74
CA HIS A 254 -10.95 -28.60 -4.90
C HIS A 254 -11.22 -29.48 -6.14
N LYS A 255 -12.25 -30.33 -6.13
CA LYS A 255 -12.60 -31.15 -7.30
C LYS A 255 -13.09 -30.24 -8.43
N GLY A 256 -12.33 -30.16 -9.52
CA GLY A 256 -12.65 -29.27 -10.65
C GLY A 256 -12.08 -27.87 -10.50
N ILE A 257 -11.25 -27.63 -9.49
CA ILE A 257 -10.54 -26.37 -9.25
C ILE A 257 -9.06 -26.57 -9.56
N LYS A 258 -8.46 -25.61 -10.26
CA LYS A 258 -7.03 -25.56 -10.60
C LYS A 258 -6.31 -24.63 -9.64
N ASP A 259 -5.12 -25.02 -9.21
CA ASP A 259 -4.32 -24.21 -8.27
C ASP A 259 -3.98 -22.82 -8.82
N LYS A 260 -3.79 -22.73 -10.14
CA LYS A 260 -3.54 -21.49 -10.85
C LYS A 260 -4.79 -21.11 -11.64
N GLY A 261 -5.21 -19.86 -11.46
CA GLY A 261 -6.28 -19.28 -12.25
C GLY A 261 -5.89 -19.12 -13.72
N ARG A 262 -6.90 -18.88 -14.55
CA ARG A 262 -6.76 -18.52 -15.97
C ARG A 262 -5.89 -17.28 -16.13
N PHE A 263 -5.12 -17.25 -17.20
CA PHE A 263 -4.25 -16.11 -17.50
C PHE A 263 -5.06 -14.91 -18.03
N CYS A 264 -4.54 -13.68 -17.88
CA CYS A 264 -5.26 -12.45 -18.19
C CYS A 264 -5.79 -12.40 -19.63
N SER A 265 -5.02 -12.85 -20.60
CA SER A 265 -5.40 -12.86 -22.03
C SER A 265 -6.60 -13.77 -22.36
N TYR A 266 -6.98 -14.65 -21.43
CA TYR A 266 -8.13 -15.53 -21.60
C TYR A 266 -9.46 -14.79 -21.42
N CYS A 267 -9.49 -13.75 -20.57
CA CYS A 267 -10.67 -12.90 -20.35
C CYS A 267 -10.53 -11.53 -21.00
N HIS A 268 -9.30 -11.03 -21.15
CA HIS A 268 -9.03 -9.72 -21.73
C HIS A 268 -8.45 -9.92 -23.14
N THR A 269 -9.33 -10.17 -24.09
CA THR A 269 -9.04 -10.35 -25.51
C THR A 269 -10.26 -9.92 -26.31
N ASP A 270 -10.21 -9.99 -27.64
CA ASP A 270 -11.37 -9.73 -28.49
C ASP A 270 -12.62 -10.45 -27.94
N GLU A 271 -13.77 -9.76 -27.88
CA GLU A 271 -14.97 -10.29 -27.23
C GLU A 271 -15.37 -11.68 -27.74
N ALA A 272 -15.25 -11.92 -29.06
CA ALA A 272 -15.57 -13.22 -29.67
C ALA A 272 -14.69 -14.39 -29.19
N LYS A 273 -13.52 -14.10 -28.59
CA LYS A 273 -12.58 -15.09 -28.03
C LYS A 273 -12.49 -15.01 -26.50
N SER A 274 -13.11 -13.98 -25.90
CA SER A 274 -13.08 -13.77 -24.46
C SER A 274 -13.88 -14.87 -23.77
N TYR A 275 -13.31 -15.41 -22.70
CA TYR A 275 -14.03 -16.30 -21.80
C TYR A 275 -15.19 -15.61 -21.07
N ILE A 276 -15.07 -14.29 -20.85
CA ILE A 276 -16.13 -13.50 -20.24
C ILE A 276 -17.01 -12.93 -21.36
N PRO A 277 -18.30 -13.32 -21.45
CA PRO A 277 -19.22 -12.79 -22.45
C PRO A 277 -19.75 -11.43 -21.98
N PHE A 278 -18.90 -10.39 -22.07
CA PHE A 278 -19.16 -9.08 -21.47
C PHE A 278 -20.50 -8.48 -21.90
N ARG A 279 -20.84 -8.51 -23.20
CA ARG A 279 -22.14 -8.01 -23.68
C ARG A 279 -23.34 -8.77 -23.13
N GLU A 280 -23.26 -10.10 -23.01
CA GLU A 280 -24.32 -10.90 -22.39
C GLU A 280 -24.48 -10.60 -20.89
N LEU A 281 -23.38 -10.21 -20.24
CA LEU A 281 -23.35 -9.79 -18.84
C LEU A 281 -23.77 -8.32 -18.65
N GLY A 282 -24.17 -7.62 -19.72
CA GLY A 282 -24.70 -6.26 -19.66
C GLY A 282 -23.64 -5.16 -19.59
N PHE A 283 -22.40 -5.44 -19.97
CA PHE A 283 -21.37 -4.41 -20.09
C PHE A 283 -21.65 -3.51 -21.31
N SER A 284 -21.38 -2.21 -21.18
CA SER A 284 -21.50 -1.27 -22.30
C SER A 284 -20.37 -1.44 -23.32
N GLU A 285 -20.59 -1.03 -24.58
CA GLU A 285 -19.55 -1.10 -25.63
C GLU A 285 -18.23 -0.46 -25.22
N ARG A 286 -18.33 0.73 -24.61
CA ARG A 286 -17.16 1.46 -24.13
C ARG A 286 -16.42 0.65 -23.08
N ARG A 287 -17.16 0.04 -22.14
CA ARG A 287 -16.56 -0.78 -21.09
C ARG A 287 -15.95 -2.07 -21.63
N ILE A 288 -16.59 -2.70 -22.61
CA ILE A 288 -16.05 -3.87 -23.31
C ILE A 288 -14.71 -3.49 -23.95
N GLN A 289 -14.67 -2.40 -24.72
CA GLN A 289 -13.43 -1.92 -25.35
C GLN A 289 -12.32 -1.63 -24.33
N ASP A 290 -12.66 -0.99 -23.21
CA ASP A 290 -11.71 -0.71 -22.13
C ASP A 290 -11.15 -2.00 -21.52
N LEU A 291 -11.97 -3.03 -21.39
CA LEU A 291 -11.57 -4.30 -20.77
C LEU A 291 -10.83 -5.22 -21.75
N THR A 292 -11.10 -5.16 -23.04
CA THR A 292 -10.45 -6.01 -24.05
C THR A 292 -9.16 -5.40 -24.59
N ASN A 293 -9.02 -4.07 -24.56
CA ASN A 293 -7.86 -3.35 -25.11
C ASN A 293 -6.87 -2.85 -24.03
N LEU A 294 -6.54 -3.69 -23.05
CA LEU A 294 -5.64 -3.31 -21.96
C LEU A 294 -4.17 -3.55 -22.33
N ASN A 295 -3.38 -2.48 -22.46
CA ASN A 295 -1.92 -2.55 -22.67
C ASN A 295 -1.19 -3.35 -21.57
N ILE A 296 -1.76 -3.43 -20.37
CA ILE A 296 -1.16 -4.12 -19.23
C ILE A 296 -1.05 -5.64 -19.43
N ILE A 297 -1.90 -6.24 -20.27
CA ILE A 297 -1.89 -7.69 -20.52
C ILE A 297 -0.57 -8.10 -21.15
N GLY A 298 -0.17 -7.39 -22.22
CA GLY A 298 1.10 -7.64 -22.90
C GLY A 298 2.30 -7.37 -21.99
N LEU A 299 2.20 -6.43 -21.05
CA LEU A 299 3.25 -6.18 -20.07
C LEU A 299 3.38 -7.34 -19.08
N VAL A 300 2.27 -7.82 -18.52
CA VAL A 300 2.25 -8.94 -17.57
C VAL A 300 2.65 -10.26 -18.23
N GLU A 301 2.28 -10.47 -19.49
CA GLU A 301 2.60 -11.68 -20.26
C GLU A 301 4.07 -11.74 -20.67
N LYS A 302 4.61 -10.62 -21.19
CA LYS A 302 5.97 -10.59 -21.74
C LYS A 302 7.04 -10.41 -20.67
N TYR A 303 6.74 -9.68 -19.60
CA TYR A 303 7.73 -9.32 -18.58
C TYR A 303 7.41 -10.02 -17.26
N LYS A 304 8.02 -11.20 -17.06
CA LYS A 304 8.07 -11.85 -15.73
C LYS A 304 8.77 -10.96 -14.70
N ASP A 305 9.78 -10.23 -15.14
CA ASP A 305 10.49 -9.20 -14.37
C ASP A 305 10.20 -7.83 -14.99
N PHE A 306 9.17 -7.15 -14.48
CA PHE A 306 8.90 -5.77 -14.86
C PHE A 306 9.88 -4.85 -14.11
N TYR A 307 10.98 -4.50 -14.76
CA TYR A 307 11.84 -3.42 -14.29
C TYR A 307 11.15 -2.09 -14.60
N MET A 308 10.47 -1.52 -13.60
CA MET A 308 10.09 -0.11 -13.70
C MET A 308 11.35 0.70 -14.03
N PRO A 309 11.35 1.49 -15.12
CA PRO A 309 12.44 2.41 -15.37
C PRO A 309 12.68 3.23 -14.11
N ASN A 310 13.94 3.43 -13.71
CA ASN A 310 14.33 4.18 -12.51
C ASN A 310 13.90 5.67 -12.54
N LEU A 311 12.99 6.07 -13.43
CA LEU A 311 12.36 7.39 -13.51
C LEU A 311 11.55 7.72 -12.24
N LEU A 312 11.04 6.70 -11.54
CA LEU A 312 10.29 6.85 -10.28
C LEU A 312 11.08 6.48 -9.03
N LYS A 313 12.34 6.06 -9.16
CA LYS A 313 13.22 6.10 -8.00
C LYS A 313 13.42 7.56 -7.69
N SER A 314 12.81 8.05 -6.61
CA SER A 314 13.35 9.23 -5.96
C SER A 314 14.83 8.95 -5.85
N ARG A 315 15.66 9.82 -6.45
CA ARG A 315 17.06 9.84 -6.05
C ARG A 315 17.01 9.83 -4.53
N GLN A 316 17.67 8.86 -3.90
CA GLN A 316 18.16 9.08 -2.56
C GLN A 316 19.16 10.24 -2.65
N SER A 317 18.65 11.44 -2.91
CA SER A 317 19.31 12.68 -2.62
C SER A 317 19.39 12.67 -1.11
N GLY A 318 20.59 12.46 -0.59
CA GLY A 318 20.95 12.65 0.81
C GLY A 318 20.77 14.10 1.24
N VAL A 319 19.54 14.57 1.18
CA VAL A 319 19.11 15.86 1.69
C VAL A 319 18.39 15.54 2.99
N ARG A 320 19.04 15.88 4.11
CA ARG A 320 18.40 15.97 5.42
C ARG A 320 17.08 16.74 5.27
N PRO A 321 15.95 16.24 5.81
CA PRO A 321 14.69 16.95 5.70
C PRO A 321 14.81 18.29 6.43
N SER A 322 14.81 19.39 5.68
CA SER A 322 14.59 20.71 6.25
C SER A 322 13.16 20.76 6.79
N SER A 323 13.02 21.18 8.03
CA SER A 323 11.80 21.26 8.84
C SER A 323 10.80 22.33 8.39
N LYS A 324 10.45 22.38 7.10
CA LYS A 324 9.23 23.04 6.64
C LYS A 324 8.24 21.97 6.19
N LYS A 325 7.34 21.58 7.09
CA LYS A 325 6.09 20.90 6.74
C LYS A 325 5.31 21.82 5.80
N SER A 326 5.48 21.66 4.48
CA SER A 326 4.62 22.33 3.50
C SER A 326 3.20 21.77 3.60
N GLU A 327 2.21 22.59 3.26
CA GLU A 327 0.81 22.21 3.18
C GLU A 327 0.57 20.94 2.32
N ASP A 328 1.49 20.62 1.40
CA ASP A 328 1.43 19.43 0.55
C ASP A 328 1.45 18.12 1.36
N SER A 329 2.16 18.08 2.48
CA SER A 329 2.19 16.91 3.36
C SER A 329 0.83 16.65 4.02
N LYS A 330 0.07 17.72 4.31
CA LYS A 330 -1.28 17.61 4.86
C LYS A 330 -2.29 17.29 3.75
N ALA A 331 -2.10 17.85 2.54
CA ALA A 331 -2.92 17.53 1.37
C ALA A 331 -2.77 16.06 0.96
N MET A 332 -1.55 15.52 0.94
CA MET A 332 -1.27 14.13 0.56
C MET A 332 -1.81 13.10 1.58
N LYS A 333 -1.97 13.50 2.85
CA LYS A 333 -2.67 12.69 3.87
C LYS A 333 -4.19 12.71 3.72
N ARG A 334 -4.77 13.77 3.15
CA ARG A 334 -6.21 13.93 2.97
C ARG A 334 -6.70 13.31 1.67
N ASP A 335 -5.90 13.40 0.62
CA ASP A 335 -6.15 12.74 -0.66
C ASP A 335 -4.83 12.29 -1.31
N PRO A 336 -4.43 11.01 -1.12
CA PRO A 336 -3.25 10.45 -1.75
C PRO A 336 -3.28 10.47 -3.29
N ARG A 337 -4.47 10.67 -3.90
CA ARG A 337 -4.68 10.71 -5.35
C ARG A 337 -4.59 12.13 -5.92
N GLY A 338 -4.68 13.17 -5.07
CA GLY A 338 -4.63 14.57 -5.51
C GLY A 338 -3.33 14.95 -6.20
N TRP A 339 -2.21 14.30 -5.85
CA TRP A 339 -0.93 14.47 -6.53
C TRP A 339 -0.93 13.87 -7.94
N TRP A 340 -1.61 12.73 -8.13
CA TRP A 340 -1.71 12.04 -9.41
C TRP A 340 -2.63 12.80 -10.37
N LYS A 341 -3.74 13.34 -9.85
CA LYS A 341 -4.68 14.21 -10.59
C LYS A 341 -3.98 15.48 -11.12
N LYS A 342 -3.21 16.18 -10.27
CA LYS A 342 -2.39 17.33 -10.67
C LYS A 342 -1.35 17.01 -11.75
N GLN A 343 -0.86 15.78 -11.82
CA GLN A 343 0.16 15.40 -12.79
C GLN A 343 -0.42 15.22 -14.20
N TYR A 344 -1.67 14.75 -14.30
CA TYR A 344 -2.40 14.64 -15.55
C TYR A 344 -3.01 15.97 -16.00
N ASP A 345 -3.58 16.74 -15.09
CA ASP A 345 -4.18 18.06 -15.41
C ASP A 345 -3.14 19.08 -15.92
N ASN A 346 -1.87 18.93 -15.53
CA ASN A 346 -0.77 19.78 -16.02
C ASN A 346 -0.14 19.30 -17.34
N SER A 347 -0.54 18.13 -17.84
CA SER A 347 -0.05 17.59 -19.12
C SER A 347 -0.84 18.08 -20.33
N GLU A 348 -1.98 18.75 -20.13
CA GLU A 348 -2.79 19.36 -21.19
C GLU A 348 -2.43 20.82 -21.50
N ASN A 349 -1.42 21.40 -20.85
CA ASN A 349 -0.96 22.78 -21.07
C ASN A 349 0.50 22.90 -21.53
N LYS A 350 0.97 21.96 -22.37
CA LYS A 350 2.24 22.09 -23.09
C LYS A 350 2.15 21.68 -24.55
#